data_AF-A0A7C6SWW1-F1
#
_entry.id   AF-A0A7C6SWW1-F1
#
_cell.length_a   1.000
_cell.length_b   1.000
_cell.length_c   1.000
_cell.angle_alpha   90.00
_cell.angle_beta   90.00
_cell.angle_gamma   90.00
#
_symmetry.space_group_name_H-M   'P 1'
#
loop_
_entity.id
_entity.type
_entity.pdbx_description
1 polymer ?
#
loop_
_entity_poly.entity_id
_entity_poly.type
_entity_poly.pdbx_seq_one_letter_code
_entity_poly.pdbx_strand_id
1 'polypeptide(L)'
;MARKRLCLMSDGGFSYVEVLITLVILALAFLVLLPGITSLLVSEAKQEVNLSALALAGDVIEETKNLDPGDLESLEGSDPQITKVEKEGKEYWIERAVDVTVPDDQDLSCRLWHVDVWVYDVNPDVAEAKSKCHLETSIFTFE
;
A
#
# COMPACT_ATOMS: atom_id res chain seq x y z
N MET A 1 -39.26 49.94 47.49
CA MET A 1 -38.51 49.89 46.21
C MET A 1 -37.08 50.36 46.46
N ALA A 2 -36.10 49.45 46.47
CA ALA A 2 -34.69 49.81 46.49
C ALA A 2 -33.95 48.89 45.51
N ARG A 3 -33.27 49.52 44.53
CA ARG A 3 -32.62 48.90 43.37
C ARG A 3 -31.52 47.91 43.79
N LYS A 4 -31.59 46.67 43.31
CA LYS A 4 -30.45 45.76 43.22
C LYS A 4 -29.43 46.35 42.24
N ARG A 5 -28.25 46.75 42.72
CA ARG A 5 -27.08 46.93 41.85
C ARG A 5 -26.39 45.59 41.75
N LEU A 6 -26.60 44.88 40.64
CA LEU A 6 -25.69 43.82 40.20
C LEU A 6 -24.42 44.52 39.71
N CYS A 7 -23.36 44.47 40.51
CA CYS A 7 -22.02 44.77 40.03
C CYS A 7 -21.43 43.49 39.45
N LEU A 8 -21.58 43.27 38.14
CA LEU A 8 -20.66 42.43 37.37
C LEU A 8 -19.42 43.29 37.09
N MET A 9 -18.49 43.33 38.04
CA MET A 9 -17.14 43.80 37.74
C MET A 9 -16.41 42.64 37.06
N SER A 10 -16.34 42.74 35.73
CA SER A 10 -15.46 41.96 34.88
C SER A 10 -14.03 42.47 35.07
N ASP A 11 -13.33 41.97 36.10
CA ASP A 11 -11.87 42.11 36.20
C ASP A 11 -11.22 41.00 35.36
N GLY A 12 -11.21 41.21 34.04
CA GLY A 12 -10.59 40.31 33.06
C GLY A 12 -9.11 40.63 32.89
N GLY A 13 -8.29 40.34 33.89
CA GLY A 13 -6.84 40.34 33.79
C GLY A 13 -6.30 38.95 34.06
N PHE A 14 -5.94 38.20 33.02
CA PHE A 14 -5.36 36.86 33.16
C PHE A 14 -4.12 36.94 34.05
N SER A 15 -4.16 36.26 35.20
CA SER A 15 -2.98 36.15 36.06
C SER A 15 -1.91 35.31 35.34
N TYR A 16 -0.62 35.64 35.50
CA TYR A 16 0.48 34.84 34.96
C TYR A 16 0.34 33.34 35.26
N VAL A 17 -0.24 33.01 36.42
CA VAL A 17 -0.52 31.63 36.84
C VAL A 17 -1.60 30.97 35.97
N GLU A 18 -2.66 31.69 35.59
CA GLU A 18 -3.72 31.16 34.72
C GLU A 18 -3.22 30.92 33.29
N VAL A 19 -2.30 31.76 32.80
CA VAL A 19 -1.63 31.56 31.50
C VAL A 19 -0.74 30.31 31.53
N LEU A 20 -0.01 30.09 32.62
CA LEU A 20 0.80 28.88 32.79
C LEU A 20 -0.06 27.62 32.85
N ILE A 21 -1.18 27.66 33.60
CA ILE A 21 -2.10 26.53 33.70
C ILE A 21 -2.73 26.21 32.35
N THR A 22 -3.18 27.22 31.60
CA THR A 22 -3.76 27.01 30.26
C THR A 22 -2.74 26.45 29.27
N LEU A 23 -1.48 26.90 29.30
CA LEU A 23 -0.40 26.32 28.49
C LEU A 23 -0.11 24.86 28.85
N VAL A 24 -0.11 24.52 30.14
CA VAL A 24 0.09 23.14 30.60
C VAL A 24 -1.06 22.24 30.14
N ILE A 25 -2.31 22.70 30.30
CA ILE A 25 -3.49 21.96 29.84
C ILE A 25 -3.45 21.77 28.31
N LEU A 26 -3.08 22.81 27.57
CA LEU A 26 -2.95 22.75 26.12
C LEU A 26 -1.87 21.73 25.71
N ALA A 27 -0.70 21.77 26.34
CA ALA A 27 0.39 20.83 26.07
C ALA A 27 -0.01 19.38 26.38
N LEU A 28 -0.72 19.15 27.49
CA LEU A 28 -1.25 17.83 27.84
C LEU A 28 -2.30 17.35 26.84
N ALA A 29 -3.20 18.23 26.39
CA ALA A 29 -4.17 17.91 25.35
C ALA A 29 -3.49 17.52 24.03
N PHE A 30 -2.43 18.24 23.62
CA PHE A 30 -1.63 17.89 22.45
C PHE A 30 -0.94 16.53 22.59
N LEU A 31 -0.37 16.22 23.75
CA LEU A 31 0.28 14.92 24.01
C LEU A 31 -0.69 13.75 23.88
N VAL A 32 -1.96 13.93 24.24
CA VAL A 32 -3.00 12.90 24.09
C VAL A 32 -3.45 12.76 22.63
N LEU A 33 -3.47 13.84 21.85
CA LEU A 33 -3.91 13.82 20.45
C LEU A 33 -2.83 13.36 19.46
N LEU A 34 -1.55 13.56 19.79
CA LEU A 34 -0.41 13.20 18.93
C LEU A 34 -0.43 11.73 18.46
N PRO A 35 -0.62 10.72 19.35
CA PRO A 35 -0.67 9.32 18.92
C PRO A 35 -1.77 9.03 17.90
N GLY A 36 -2.95 9.65 18.06
CA GLY A 36 -4.09 9.48 17.17
C GLY A 36 -3.81 10.02 15.76
N ILE A 37 -3.23 11.22 15.68
CA ILE A 37 -2.86 11.83 14.40
C ILE A 37 -1.76 11.02 13.71
N THR A 38 -0.74 10.57 14.45
CA THR A 38 0.32 9.72 13.87
C THR A 38 -0.22 8.38 13.40
N SER A 39 -1.19 7.78 14.10
CA SER A 39 -1.82 6.52 13.68
C SER A 39 -2.62 6.68 12.40
N LEU A 40 -3.33 7.80 12.22
CA LEU A 40 -4.07 8.09 10.99
C LEU A 40 -3.13 8.29 9.80
N LEU A 41 -2.08 9.10 9.97
CA LEU A 41 -1.08 9.34 8.93
C LEU A 41 -0.34 8.06 8.52
N VAL A 42 0.02 7.20 9.48
CA VAL A 42 0.64 5.90 9.20
C VAL A 42 -0.32 4.98 8.46
N SER A 43 -1.62 5.02 8.80
CA SER A 43 -2.64 4.21 8.11
C SER A 43 -2.85 4.67 6.67
N GLU A 44 -2.96 5.98 6.44
CA GLU A 44 -3.10 6.56 5.09
C GLU A 44 -1.87 6.24 4.23
N ALA A 45 -0.66 6.47 4.75
CA ALA A 45 0.57 6.15 4.03
C ALA A 45 0.69 4.65 3.71
N LYS A 46 0.23 3.77 4.61
CA LYS A 46 0.20 2.32 4.36
C LYS A 46 -0.83 1.95 3.30
N GLN A 47 -1.98 2.63 3.28
CA GLN A 47 -3.03 2.39 2.30
C GLN A 47 -2.62 2.84 0.91
N GLU A 48 -2.00 4.02 0.76
CA GLU A 48 -1.47 4.50 -0.52
C GLU A 48 -0.40 3.57 -1.09
N VAL A 49 0.54 3.12 -0.25
CA VAL A 49 1.60 2.18 -0.67
C VAL A 49 1.00 0.86 -1.17
N ASN A 50 -0.04 0.34 -0.51
CA ASN A 50 -0.71 -0.87 -0.95
C ASN A 50 -1.42 -0.68 -2.30
N LEU A 51 -1.99 0.50 -2.57
CA LEU A 51 -2.61 0.80 -3.86
C LEU A 51 -1.56 0.91 -4.98
N SER A 52 -0.42 1.55 -4.74
CA SER A 52 0.65 1.65 -5.73
C SER A 52 1.26 0.27 -6.05
N ALA A 53 1.46 -0.58 -5.05
CA ALA A 53 1.91 -1.97 -5.24
C ALA A 53 0.89 -2.81 -6.02
N LEU A 54 -0.40 -2.66 -5.73
CA LEU A 54 -1.48 -3.35 -6.46
C LEU A 54 -1.58 -2.87 -7.90
N ALA A 55 -1.45 -1.56 -8.14
CA ALA A 55 -1.42 -1.00 -9.49
C ALA A 55 -0.21 -1.53 -10.29
N LEU A 56 0.98 -1.61 -9.68
CA LEU A 56 2.16 -2.21 -10.31
C LEU A 56 1.94 -3.68 -10.69
N ALA A 57 1.39 -4.48 -9.77
CA ALA A 57 1.07 -5.87 -10.06
C ALA A 57 0.04 -5.99 -11.20
N GLY A 58 -0.95 -5.08 -11.22
CA GLY A 58 -1.94 -4.99 -12.31
C GLY A 58 -1.31 -4.64 -13.65
N ASP A 59 -0.45 -3.61 -13.70
CA ASP A 59 0.27 -3.18 -14.90
C ASP A 59 1.08 -4.35 -15.50
N VAL A 60 1.75 -5.13 -14.63
CA VAL A 60 2.54 -6.31 -15.00
C VAL A 60 1.67 -7.45 -15.53
N ILE A 61 0.49 -7.68 -14.93
CA ILE A 61 -0.47 -8.65 -15.44
C ILE A 61 -0.99 -8.24 -16.81
N GLU A 62 -1.34 -6.96 -17.00
CA GLU A 62 -1.80 -6.47 -18.30
C GLU A 62 -0.71 -6.56 -19.36
N GLU A 63 0.54 -6.25 -19.02
CA GLU A 63 1.68 -6.46 -19.90
C GLU A 63 1.78 -7.95 -20.30
N THR A 64 1.71 -8.85 -19.33
CA THR A 64 1.84 -10.30 -19.56
C THR A 64 0.69 -10.84 -20.43
N LYS A 65 -0.53 -10.31 -20.28
CA LYS A 65 -1.69 -10.66 -21.12
C LYS A 65 -1.54 -10.25 -22.59
N ASN A 66 -0.72 -9.23 -22.85
CA ASN A 66 -0.49 -8.72 -24.20
C ASN A 66 0.73 -9.38 -24.87
N LEU A 67 1.42 -10.29 -24.20
CA LEU A 67 2.53 -11.03 -24.77
C LEU A 67 2.04 -12.09 -25.77
N ASP A 68 2.86 -12.32 -26.80
CA ASP A 68 2.63 -13.42 -27.73
C ASP A 68 2.90 -14.77 -27.04
N PRO A 69 2.31 -15.88 -27.51
CA PRO A 69 2.48 -17.20 -26.88
C PRO A 69 3.94 -17.66 -26.76
N GLY A 70 4.80 -17.28 -27.72
CA GLY A 70 6.23 -17.59 -27.67
C GLY A 70 6.99 -16.79 -26.61
N ASP A 71 6.54 -15.59 -26.27
CA ASP A 71 7.12 -14.79 -25.20
C ASP A 71 6.66 -15.32 -23.83
N LEU A 72 5.42 -15.81 -23.73
CA LEU A 72 4.93 -16.54 -22.54
C LEU A 72 5.72 -17.82 -22.28
N GLU A 73 6.01 -18.61 -23.32
CA GLU A 73 6.90 -19.77 -23.23
C GLU A 73 8.30 -19.40 -22.71
N SER A 74 8.81 -18.21 -23.06
CA SER A 74 10.12 -17.74 -22.58
C SER A 74 10.13 -17.36 -21.10
N LEU A 75 8.95 -17.06 -20.54
CA LEU A 75 8.75 -16.78 -19.12
C LEU A 75 8.42 -18.05 -18.32
N GLU A 76 8.10 -19.15 -19.00
CA GLU A 76 7.88 -20.45 -18.40
C GLU A 76 9.22 -21.01 -17.89
N GLY A 77 9.29 -21.28 -16.58
CA GLY A 77 10.54 -21.78 -16.01
C GLY A 77 10.51 -21.90 -14.49
N SER A 78 11.49 -22.61 -13.97
CA SER A 78 11.62 -22.89 -12.53
C SER A 78 12.02 -21.67 -11.71
N ASP A 79 12.56 -20.63 -12.36
CA ASP A 79 13.03 -19.41 -11.71
C ASP A 79 12.10 -18.24 -12.06
N PRO A 80 11.42 -17.64 -11.07
CA PRO A 80 10.56 -16.49 -11.31
C PRO A 80 11.38 -15.27 -11.74
N GLN A 81 10.83 -14.49 -12.66
CA GLN A 81 11.48 -13.29 -13.16
C GLN A 81 11.39 -12.17 -12.11
N ILE A 82 12.54 -11.76 -11.56
CA ILE A 82 12.62 -10.67 -10.60
C ILE A 82 13.08 -9.39 -11.32
N THR A 83 12.28 -8.34 -11.24
CA THR A 83 12.57 -7.03 -11.84
C THR A 83 12.47 -5.93 -10.79
N LYS A 84 13.41 -4.97 -10.84
CA LYS A 84 13.38 -3.78 -9.98
C LYS A 84 12.73 -2.62 -10.73
N VAL A 85 11.75 -1.96 -10.12
CA VAL A 85 11.01 -0.83 -10.69
C VAL A 85 10.98 0.33 -9.70
N GLU A 86 11.15 1.56 -10.19
CA GLU A 86 10.96 2.77 -9.39
C GLU A 86 9.63 3.44 -9.78
N LYS A 87 8.74 3.67 -8.81
CA LYS A 87 7.46 4.37 -9.01
C LYS A 87 7.24 5.35 -7.86
N GLU A 88 6.93 6.60 -8.21
CA GLU A 88 6.67 7.68 -7.23
C GLU A 88 7.83 7.93 -6.24
N GLY A 89 9.08 7.75 -6.69
CA GLY A 89 10.28 7.93 -5.88
C GLY A 89 10.50 6.81 -4.84
N LYS A 90 9.82 5.67 -4.99
CA LYS A 90 10.03 4.44 -4.21
C LYS A 90 10.45 3.31 -5.13
N GLU A 91 11.36 2.48 -4.63
CA GLU A 91 11.82 1.28 -5.31
C GLU A 91 10.96 0.09 -4.89
N TYR A 92 10.53 -0.70 -5.87
CA TYR A 92 9.80 -1.95 -5.71
C TYR A 92 10.52 -3.06 -6.46
N TRP A 93 10.37 -4.28 -5.95
CA TRP A 93 10.80 -5.51 -6.60
C TRP A 93 9.57 -6.31 -6.99
N ILE A 94 9.52 -6.72 -8.25
CA ILE A 94 8.39 -7.45 -8.82
C ILE A 94 8.91 -8.83 -9.20
N GLU A 95 8.28 -9.86 -8.67
CA GLU A 95 8.54 -11.25 -8.99
C GLU A 95 7.36 -11.77 -9.81
N ARG A 96 7.65 -12.32 -10.99
CA ARG A 96 6.66 -12.88 -11.92
C ARG A 96 6.97 -14.36 -12.11
N ALA A 97 6.04 -15.25 -11.75
CA ALA A 97 6.08 -16.66 -12.11
C ALA A 97 5.03 -16.95 -13.17
N VAL A 98 5.38 -17.78 -14.15
CA VAL A 98 4.47 -18.24 -15.19
C VAL A 98 4.54 -19.75 -15.26
N ASP A 99 3.40 -20.40 -15.05
CA ASP A 99 3.24 -21.85 -15.13
C ASP A 99 2.27 -22.18 -16.27
N VAL A 100 2.60 -23.18 -17.08
CA VAL A 100 1.69 -23.67 -18.12
C VAL A 100 0.97 -24.93 -17.66
N THR A 101 -0.34 -24.97 -17.87
CA THR A 101 -1.10 -26.23 -17.80
C THR A 101 -1.14 -26.84 -19.19
N VAL A 102 -0.49 -27.99 -19.35
CA VAL A 102 -0.45 -28.74 -20.61
C VAL A 102 -1.88 -29.16 -20.99
N PRO A 103 -2.32 -28.93 -22.24
CA PRO A 103 -3.64 -29.37 -22.69
C PRO A 103 -3.79 -30.90 -22.60
N ASP A 104 -5.01 -31.36 -22.30
CA ASP A 104 -5.35 -32.79 -22.39
C ASP A 104 -5.13 -33.29 -23.82
N ASP A 105 -4.67 -34.55 -23.97
CA ASP A 105 -4.33 -35.21 -25.24
C ASP A 105 -5.42 -35.17 -26.34
N GLN A 106 -6.65 -34.78 -25.98
CA GLN A 106 -7.80 -34.67 -26.89
C GLN A 106 -8.01 -33.27 -27.48
N ASP A 107 -7.42 -32.22 -26.89
CA ASP A 107 -7.67 -30.83 -27.29
C ASP A 107 -6.38 -30.00 -27.22
N LEU A 108 -5.47 -30.24 -28.18
CA LEU A 108 -4.20 -29.51 -28.35
C LEU A 108 -4.39 -28.04 -28.77
N SER A 109 -5.63 -27.57 -28.89
CA SER A 109 -5.95 -26.27 -29.50
C SER A 109 -5.69 -25.07 -28.60
N CYS A 110 -5.60 -25.28 -27.28
CA CYS A 110 -5.52 -24.21 -26.30
C CYS A 110 -4.49 -24.51 -25.22
N ARG A 111 -3.70 -23.50 -24.84
CA ARG A 111 -2.84 -23.55 -23.64
C ARG A 111 -3.36 -22.58 -22.58
N LEU A 112 -3.32 -23.03 -21.34
CA LEU A 112 -3.67 -22.22 -20.18
C LEU A 112 -2.39 -21.87 -19.43
N TRP A 113 -2.11 -20.57 -19.37
CA TRP A 113 -1.00 -20.01 -18.62
C TRP A 113 -1.52 -19.48 -17.30
N HIS A 114 -0.93 -19.88 -16.20
CA HIS A 114 -1.15 -19.29 -14.89
C HIS A 114 -0.01 -18.32 -14.61
N VAL A 115 -0.34 -17.11 -14.20
CA VAL A 115 0.63 -16.04 -13.96
C VAL A 115 0.43 -15.51 -12.55
N ASP A 116 1.48 -15.60 -11.76
CA ASP A 116 1.56 -15.04 -10.42
C ASP A 116 2.51 -13.85 -10.40
N VAL A 117 2.08 -12.77 -9.75
CA VAL A 117 2.86 -11.54 -9.60
C VAL A 117 2.89 -11.13 -8.14
N TRP A 118 4.09 -11.08 -7.57
CA TRP A 118 4.34 -10.57 -6.23
C TRP A 118 5.10 -9.25 -6.29
N VAL A 119 4.77 -8.32 -5.40
CA VAL A 119 5.47 -7.04 -5.27
C VAL A 119 6.04 -6.90 -3.86
N TYR A 120 7.30 -6.49 -3.77
CA TYR A 120 8.07 -6.35 -2.54
C TYR A 120 8.70 -4.95 -2.44
N ASP A 121 8.87 -4.44 -1.22
CA ASP A 121 9.66 -3.20 -0.99
C ASP A 121 11.18 -3.47 -1.02
N VAL A 122 11.57 -4.74 -0.85
CA VAL A 122 12.96 -5.19 -0.75
C VAL A 122 13.16 -6.38 -1.69
N ASN A 123 14.41 -6.66 -2.07
CA ASN A 123 14.69 -7.78 -2.96
C ASN A 123 14.15 -9.10 -2.32
N PRO A 124 13.32 -9.88 -3.04
CA PRO A 124 12.77 -11.15 -2.55
C PRO A 124 13.82 -12.21 -2.20
N ASP A 125 15.03 -12.15 -2.78
CA ASP A 125 16.12 -13.08 -2.47
C ASP A 125 16.69 -12.91 -1.05
N VAL A 126 16.34 -11.81 -0.37
CA VAL A 126 16.77 -11.56 1.00
C VAL A 126 15.89 -12.36 1.95
N ALA A 127 16.52 -13.05 2.91
CA ALA A 127 15.79 -13.76 3.96
C ALA A 127 14.77 -12.82 4.64
N GLU A 128 13.52 -13.28 4.74
CA GLU A 128 12.37 -12.57 5.35
C GLU A 128 11.67 -11.50 4.49
N ALA A 129 11.92 -11.44 3.18
CA ALA A 129 11.11 -10.59 2.28
C ALA A 129 9.63 -10.98 2.35
N LYS A 130 8.77 -10.00 2.68
CA LYS A 130 7.31 -10.16 2.69
C LYS A 130 6.72 -9.38 1.52
N SER A 131 5.90 -10.05 0.72
CA SER A 131 5.16 -9.40 -0.34
C SER A 131 4.17 -8.39 0.24
N LYS A 132 4.05 -7.25 -0.43
CA LYS A 132 3.02 -6.24 -0.17
C LYS A 132 1.69 -6.64 -0.78
N CYS A 133 1.76 -7.21 -1.97
CA CYS A 133 0.62 -7.74 -2.67
C CYS A 133 1.04 -8.97 -3.47
N HIS A 134 0.03 -9.78 -3.78
CA HIS A 134 0.09 -10.91 -4.69
C HIS A 134 -1.17 -10.84 -5.55
N LEU A 135 -0.99 -10.86 -6.86
CA LEU A 135 -2.08 -11.02 -7.81
C LEU A 135 -1.80 -12.25 -8.67
N GLU A 136 -2.86 -12.98 -8.96
CA GLU A 136 -2.84 -14.14 -9.83
C GLU A 136 -3.83 -13.93 -10.99
N THR A 137 -3.50 -14.48 -12.15
CA THR A 137 -4.41 -14.52 -13.30
C THR A 137 -4.13 -15.75 -14.13
N SER A 138 -5.10 -16.14 -14.95
CA SER A 138 -4.87 -17.12 -16.01
C SER A 138 -5.09 -16.49 -17.39
N ILE A 139 -4.30 -16.92 -18.37
CA ILE A 139 -4.30 -16.43 -19.74
C ILE A 139 -4.51 -17.64 -20.66
N PHE A 140 -5.47 -17.52 -21.58
CA PHE A 140 -5.74 -18.55 -22.57
C PHE A 140 -5.14 -18.12 -23.90
N THR A 141 -4.32 -18.99 -24.50
CA THR A 141 -3.78 -18.79 -25.84
C THR A 141 -4.19 -19.93 -26.76
N PHE A 142 -4.56 -19.60 -27.99
CA PHE A 142 -4.84 -20.58 -29.04
C PHE A 142 -3.54 -20.88 -29.82
N GLU A 143 -3.34 -22.12 -30.23
CA GLU A 143 -2.29 -22.50 -31.20
C GLU A 143 -2.70 -22.21 -32.65
#